data_AF-A0A7C5MAW6-F1
#
_entry.id   AF-A0A7C5MAW6-F1
#
_cell.length_a   1.000
_cell.length_b   1.000
_cell.length_c   1.000
_cell.angle_alpha   90.00
_cell.angle_beta   90.00
_cell.angle_gamma   90.00
#
_symmetry.space_group_name_H-M   'P 1'
#
loop_
_entity.id
_entity.type
_entity.pdbx_description
1 polymer ?
#
loop_
_entity_poly.entity_id
_entity_poly.type
_entity_poly.pdbx_seq_one_letter_code
_entity_poly.pdbx_strand_id
1 'polypeptide(L)'
;MNNQEQKKLAKWLNKLQRESWELELLVSGFSIFLLLGALKSLRDAKASVSLASQYSEGDNILTFGYAFLVAACFFIIINLILHVLLRGIWISTIGLRYVSGDIDFDSLRLAPKFDRLLRKKVTGFDRYILNLEKICSVLFAFTFLLVFMLMSLVLYIVFFMFLTNHALQKILLYLPAALEDLLVFIVAGGLFFLGVI
;
A
#
# COMPACT_ATOMS: atom_id res chain seq x y z
N MET A 1 -8.16 -33.55 -10.35
CA MET A 1 -6.69 -33.36 -10.41
C MET A 1 -6.03 -34.62 -9.88
N ASN A 2 -5.05 -35.18 -10.60
CA ASN A 2 -4.31 -36.37 -10.17
C ASN A 2 -3.40 -36.02 -8.96
N ASN A 3 -3.21 -36.95 -8.02
CA ASN A 3 -2.35 -36.82 -6.83
C ASN A 3 -0.91 -36.39 -7.20
N GLN A 4 -0.41 -36.79 -8.38
CA GLN A 4 0.89 -36.31 -8.89
C GLN A 4 0.90 -34.83 -9.29
N GLU A 5 -0.18 -34.31 -9.88
CA GLU A 5 -0.29 -32.90 -10.24
C GLU A 5 -0.36 -32.01 -9.00
N GLN A 6 -1.09 -32.45 -7.97
CA GLN A 6 -1.14 -31.75 -6.68
C GLN A 6 0.23 -31.65 -6.01
N LYS A 7 1.02 -32.74 -6.01
CA LYS A 7 2.40 -32.71 -5.50
C LYS A 7 3.31 -31.79 -6.31
N LYS A 8 3.17 -31.78 -7.64
CA LYS A 8 3.93 -30.89 -8.53
C LYS A 8 3.59 -29.42 -8.29
N LEU A 9 2.30 -29.09 -8.14
CA LEU A 9 1.81 -27.75 -7.84
C LEU A 9 2.31 -27.26 -6.47
N ALA A 10 2.23 -28.08 -5.43
CA ALA A 10 2.72 -27.73 -4.10
C ALA A 10 4.23 -27.46 -4.08
N LYS A 11 5.02 -28.27 -4.81
CA LYS A 11 6.47 -28.04 -4.93
C LYS A 11 6.79 -26.72 -5.64
N TRP A 12 6.03 -26.39 -6.69
CA TRP A 12 6.16 -25.14 -7.43
C TRP A 12 5.75 -23.92 -6.60
N LEU A 13 4.61 -23.96 -5.90
CA LEU A 13 4.17 -22.92 -4.97
C LEU A 13 5.22 -22.64 -3.89
N ASN A 14 5.77 -23.69 -3.27
CA ASN A 14 6.84 -23.54 -2.28
C ASN A 14 8.13 -22.96 -2.87
N LYS A 15 8.42 -23.19 -4.15
CA LYS A 15 9.56 -22.57 -4.82
C LYS A 15 9.29 -21.08 -5.04
N LEU A 16 8.13 -20.72 -5.60
CA LEU A 16 7.73 -19.32 -5.78
C LEU A 16 7.70 -18.54 -4.47
N GLN A 17 7.23 -19.16 -3.39
CA GLN A 17 7.22 -18.52 -2.07
C GLN A 17 8.63 -18.30 -1.52
N ARG A 18 9.61 -19.14 -1.87
CA ARG A 18 11.01 -18.94 -1.47
C ARG A 18 11.73 -17.89 -2.31
N GLU A 19 11.35 -17.79 -3.58
CA GLU A 19 11.88 -16.80 -4.53
C GLU A 19 11.03 -15.50 -4.52
N SER A 20 10.06 -15.38 -3.60
CA SER A 20 9.16 -14.23 -3.55
C SER A 20 9.89 -12.92 -3.31
N TRP A 21 11.03 -12.99 -2.62
CA TRP A 21 11.84 -11.82 -2.29
C TRP A 21 12.31 -11.02 -3.51
N GLU A 22 12.58 -11.69 -4.63
CA GLU A 22 12.99 -11.04 -5.87
C GLU A 22 11.83 -10.25 -6.46
N LEU A 23 10.66 -10.88 -6.54
CA LEU A 23 9.42 -10.27 -7.03
C LEU A 23 8.95 -9.15 -6.09
N GLU A 24 9.05 -9.34 -4.77
CA GLU A 24 8.72 -8.33 -3.76
C GLU A 24 9.58 -7.08 -3.92
N LEU A 25 10.89 -7.24 -4.16
CA LEU A 25 11.81 -6.13 -4.37
C LEU A 25 11.53 -5.40 -5.69
N LEU A 26 11.33 -6.15 -6.77
CA LEU A 26 11.03 -5.61 -8.11
C LEU A 26 9.73 -4.81 -8.10
N VAL A 27 8.66 -5.40 -7.56
CA VAL A 27 7.32 -4.79 -7.49
C VAL A 27 7.36 -3.57 -6.55
N SER A 28 8.08 -3.64 -5.43
CA SER A 28 8.28 -2.49 -4.53
C SER A 28 9.00 -1.34 -5.22
N GLY A 29 10.08 -1.62 -5.95
CA GLY A 29 10.84 -0.60 -6.69
C GLY A 29 9.99 0.09 -7.76
N PHE A 30 9.26 -0.69 -8.56
CA PHE A 30 8.33 -0.15 -9.55
C PHE A 30 7.22 0.70 -8.91
N SER A 31 6.68 0.26 -7.78
CA SER A 31 5.62 0.97 -7.06
C SER A 31 6.11 2.30 -6.49
N ILE A 32 7.33 2.36 -5.94
CA ILE A 32 7.94 3.63 -5.49
C ILE A 32 8.06 4.60 -6.67
N PHE A 33 8.58 4.14 -7.81
CA PHE A 33 8.72 4.98 -9.00
C PHE A 33 7.38 5.55 -9.47
N LEU A 34 6.36 4.71 -9.56
CA LEU A 34 5.00 5.13 -9.93
C LEU A 34 4.41 6.13 -8.93
N LEU A 35 4.56 5.87 -7.63
CA LEU A 35 4.03 6.75 -6.58
C LEU A 35 4.74 8.11 -6.55
N LEU A 36 6.04 8.16 -6.83
CA LEU A 36 6.76 9.43 -6.99
C LEU A 36 6.27 10.22 -8.20
N GLY A 37 5.99 9.55 -9.32
CA GLY A 37 5.35 10.14 -10.48
C GLY A 37 3.95 10.70 -10.16
N ALA A 38 3.14 9.92 -9.44
CA ALA A 38 1.81 10.33 -8.98
C ALA A 38 1.89 11.53 -8.02
N LEU A 39 2.86 11.54 -7.10
CA LEU A 39 3.07 12.64 -6.16
C LEU A 39 3.46 13.94 -6.87
N LYS A 40 4.26 13.85 -7.94
CA LYS A 40 4.56 15.01 -8.80
C LYS A 40 3.27 15.53 -9.45
N SER A 41 2.48 14.64 -10.06
CA SER A 41 1.20 15.02 -10.68
C SER A 41 0.23 15.67 -9.68
N LEU A 42 0.18 15.17 -8.44
CA LEU A 42 -0.61 15.75 -7.36
C LEU A 42 -0.14 17.16 -7.00
N ARG A 43 1.17 17.36 -6.92
CA ARG A 43 1.75 18.68 -6.63
C ARG A 43 1.43 19.70 -7.72
N ASP A 44 1.49 19.29 -8.97
CA ASP A 44 1.15 20.15 -10.11
C ASP A 44 -0.35 20.49 -10.11
N ALA A 45 -1.21 19.56 -9.67
CA ALA A 45 -2.65 19.77 -9.51
C ALA A 45 -3.03 20.69 -8.32
N LYS A 46 -2.10 20.98 -7.40
CA LYS A 46 -2.38 21.78 -6.18
C LYS A 46 -3.01 23.13 -6.49
N ALA A 47 -2.48 23.83 -7.50
CA ALA A 47 -2.98 25.15 -7.89
C ALA A 47 -4.43 25.05 -8.39
N SER A 48 -4.72 24.08 -9.26
CA SER A 48 -6.06 23.81 -9.78
C SER A 48 -7.05 23.46 -8.68
N VAL A 49 -6.65 22.63 -7.70
CA VAL A 49 -7.48 22.29 -6.54
C VAL A 49 -7.77 23.51 -5.68
N SER A 50 -6.76 24.35 -5.41
CA SER A 50 -6.94 25.57 -4.60
C SER A 50 -7.81 26.64 -5.26
N LEU A 51 -7.82 26.68 -6.60
CA LEU A 51 -8.73 27.55 -7.34
C LEU A 51 -10.14 26.96 -7.30
N ALA A 52 -10.30 25.66 -7.57
CA ALA A 52 -11.59 25.00 -7.53
C ALA A 52 -12.27 25.09 -6.15
N SER A 53 -11.49 25.04 -5.06
CA SER A 53 -12.03 25.16 -3.70
C SER A 53 -12.53 26.58 -3.37
N GLN A 54 -11.89 27.63 -3.92
CA GLN A 54 -12.33 29.02 -3.72
C GLN A 54 -13.67 29.36 -4.40
N TYR A 55 -14.03 28.68 -5.49
CA TYR A 55 -15.29 28.89 -6.20
C TYR A 55 -16.40 27.92 -5.75
N SER A 56 -16.14 27.04 -4.77
CA SER A 56 -17.05 26.03 -4.26
C SER A 56 -17.39 26.33 -2.79
N GLU A 57 -18.66 26.42 -2.41
CA GLU A 57 -19.02 26.70 -1.00
C GLU A 57 -18.71 25.51 -0.06
N GLY A 58 -18.43 24.31 -0.59
CA GLY A 58 -17.82 23.15 0.09
C GLY A 58 -16.28 23.12 0.21
N ASP A 59 -15.62 24.26 0.44
CA ASP A 59 -14.15 24.50 0.46
C ASP A 59 -13.33 23.42 1.22
N ASN A 60 -13.94 22.77 2.20
CA ASN A 60 -13.31 21.76 3.04
C ASN A 60 -13.10 20.41 2.35
N ILE A 61 -14.09 19.86 1.63
CA ILE A 61 -14.05 18.44 1.20
C ILE A 61 -13.02 18.17 0.10
N LEU A 62 -12.91 19.05 -0.89
CA LEU A 62 -11.88 18.94 -1.94
C LEU A 62 -10.47 19.09 -1.36
N THR A 63 -10.30 20.04 -0.45
CA THR A 63 -9.03 20.29 0.24
C THR A 63 -8.64 19.12 1.15
N PHE A 64 -9.59 18.56 1.91
CA PHE A 64 -9.39 17.36 2.73
C PHE A 64 -9.08 16.13 1.87
N GLY A 65 -9.81 15.91 0.77
CA GLY A 65 -9.57 14.79 -0.15
C GLY A 65 -8.18 14.86 -0.80
N TYR A 66 -7.77 16.06 -1.24
CA TYR A 66 -6.42 16.29 -1.76
C TYR A 66 -5.35 16.03 -0.69
N ALA A 67 -5.52 16.60 0.52
CA ALA A 67 -4.58 16.40 1.62
C ALA A 67 -4.48 14.93 2.02
N PHE A 68 -5.61 14.22 2.09
CA PHE A 68 -5.68 12.79 2.37
C PHE A 68 -4.92 11.97 1.32
N LEU A 69 -5.13 12.26 0.02
CA LEU A 69 -4.47 11.54 -1.06
C LEU A 69 -2.95 11.75 -1.05
N VAL A 70 -2.50 12.99 -0.83
CA VAL A 70 -1.07 13.30 -0.67
C VAL A 70 -0.48 12.59 0.53
N ALA A 71 -1.17 12.61 1.69
CA ALA A 71 -0.73 11.92 2.90
C ALA A 71 -0.65 10.41 2.70
N ALA A 72 -1.64 9.81 2.02
CA ALA A 72 -1.67 8.40 1.70
C ALA A 72 -0.49 7.99 0.80
N CYS A 73 -0.19 8.78 -0.25
CA CYS A 73 0.98 8.55 -1.10
C CYS A 73 2.29 8.58 -0.29
N PHE A 74 2.47 9.58 0.59
CA PHE A 74 3.65 9.64 1.46
C PHE A 74 3.74 8.43 2.39
N PHE A 75 2.64 8.05 3.03
CA PHE A 75 2.61 6.90 3.94
C PHE A 75 2.99 5.60 3.23
N ILE A 76 2.46 5.36 2.02
CA ILE A 76 2.79 4.18 1.22
C ILE A 76 4.27 4.21 0.78
N ILE A 77 4.79 5.36 0.33
CA ILE A 77 6.21 5.49 -0.06
C ILE A 77 7.13 5.17 1.12
N ILE A 78 6.85 5.72 2.31
CA ILE A 78 7.66 5.45 3.51
C ILE A 78 7.65 3.96 3.87
N ASN A 79 6.48 3.31 3.80
CA ASN A 79 6.38 1.87 4.03
C ASN A 79 7.19 1.07 3.00
N LEU A 80 7.11 1.39 1.70
CA LEU A 80 7.89 0.71 0.67
C LEU A 80 9.40 0.90 0.85
N ILE A 81 9.84 2.11 1.25
CA ILE A 81 11.25 2.35 1.57
C ILE A 81 11.68 1.51 2.77
N LEU A 82 10.89 1.49 3.85
CA LEU A 82 11.15 0.68 5.03
C LEU A 82 11.23 -0.81 4.69
N HIS A 83 10.33 -1.31 3.82
CA HIS A 83 10.35 -2.67 3.31
C HIS A 83 11.69 -2.98 2.61
N VAL A 84 12.11 -2.15 1.66
CA VAL A 84 13.36 -2.35 0.90
C VAL A 84 14.58 -2.30 1.80
N LEU A 85 14.61 -1.40 2.79
CA LEU A 85 15.70 -1.31 3.77
C LEU A 85 15.80 -2.56 4.64
N LEU A 86 14.66 -3.05 5.16
CA LEU A 86 14.60 -4.29 5.95
C LEU A 86 15.04 -5.50 5.11
N ARG A 87 14.67 -5.52 3.82
CA ARG A 87 15.15 -6.55 2.89
C ARG A 87 16.67 -6.49 2.71
N GLY A 88 17.25 -5.30 2.63
CA GLY A 88 18.70 -5.10 2.62
C GLY A 88 19.40 -5.65 3.88
N ILE A 89 18.81 -5.42 5.06
CA ILE A 89 19.31 -6.00 6.33
C ILE A 89 19.18 -7.52 6.32
N TRP A 90 18.08 -8.07 5.79
CA TRP A 90 17.88 -9.51 5.67
C TRP A 90 18.95 -10.18 4.79
N ILE A 91 19.22 -9.62 3.59
CA ILE A 91 20.28 -10.11 2.69
C ILE A 91 21.65 -10.04 3.39
N SER A 92 21.91 -8.93 4.09
CA SER A 92 23.18 -8.73 4.82
C SER A 92 23.36 -9.78 5.92
N THR A 93 22.29 -10.14 6.62
CA THR A 93 22.29 -11.15 7.68
C THR A 93 22.57 -12.55 7.13
N ILE A 94 22.02 -12.89 5.96
CA ILE A 94 22.32 -14.15 5.27
C ILE A 94 23.80 -14.20 4.87
N GLY A 95 24.33 -13.11 4.32
CA GLY A 95 25.75 -13.00 3.99
C GLY A 95 26.65 -13.17 5.21
N LEU A 96 26.28 -12.55 6.33
CA LEU A 96 27.01 -12.70 7.60
C LEU A 96 26.99 -14.14 8.09
N ARG A 97 25.83 -14.80 8.06
CA ARG A 97 25.70 -16.22 8.44
C ARG A 97 26.54 -17.13 7.54
N TYR A 98 26.65 -16.82 6.25
CA TYR A 98 27.46 -17.60 5.32
C TYR A 98 28.96 -17.57 5.65
N VAL A 99 29.50 -16.41 6.06
CA VAL A 99 30.92 -16.25 6.39
C VAL A 99 31.23 -16.65 7.83
N SER A 100 30.35 -16.33 8.78
CA SER A 100 30.57 -16.60 10.21
C SER A 100 30.22 -18.02 10.63
N GLY A 101 29.44 -18.76 9.84
CA GLY A 101 28.94 -20.09 10.20
C GLY A 101 27.98 -20.05 11.40
N ASP A 102 27.69 -21.23 11.95
CA ASP A 102 27.00 -21.32 13.24
C ASP A 102 27.96 -21.04 14.39
N ILE A 103 27.43 -20.40 15.44
CA ILE A 103 28.22 -20.05 16.62
C ILE A 103 28.50 -21.33 17.42
N ASP A 104 29.71 -21.87 17.30
CA ASP A 104 30.19 -22.96 18.16
C ASP A 104 30.57 -22.42 19.54
N PHE A 105 29.58 -22.34 20.42
CA PHE A 105 29.78 -21.90 21.81
C PHE A 105 30.75 -22.78 22.61
N ASP A 106 30.92 -24.06 22.22
CA ASP A 106 31.83 -24.99 22.91
C ASP A 106 33.30 -24.69 22.59
N SER A 107 33.58 -24.17 21.40
CA SER A 107 34.92 -23.70 21.02
C SER A 107 35.38 -22.45 21.80
N LEU A 108 34.45 -21.62 22.31
CA LEU A 108 34.79 -20.37 23.01
C LEU A 108 35.30 -20.57 24.45
N ARG A 109 35.23 -21.80 25.00
CA ARG A 109 35.68 -22.16 26.37
C ARG A 109 35.26 -21.13 27.42
N LEU A 110 34.02 -20.66 27.34
CA LEU A 110 33.48 -19.59 28.20
C LEU A 110 33.28 -20.08 29.64
N ALA A 111 33.45 -19.18 30.59
CA ALA A 111 33.09 -19.48 31.99
C ALA A 111 31.57 -19.79 32.10
N PRO A 112 31.15 -20.68 33.03
CA PRO A 112 29.78 -21.22 33.07
C PRO A 112 28.68 -20.15 33.17
N LYS A 113 28.98 -19.02 33.84
CA LYS A 113 28.06 -17.88 33.94
C LYS A 113 27.85 -17.16 32.60
N PHE A 114 28.91 -17.01 31.81
CA PHE A 114 28.87 -16.33 30.51
C PHE A 114 28.29 -17.24 29.42
N ASP A 115 28.67 -18.52 29.39
CA ASP A 115 28.11 -19.50 28.43
C ASP A 115 26.57 -19.56 28.51
N ARG A 116 26.04 -19.70 29.74
CA ARG A 116 24.59 -19.71 29.97
C ARG A 116 23.90 -18.41 29.57
N LEU A 117 24.60 -17.27 29.67
CA LEU A 117 24.04 -15.95 29.38
C LEU A 117 24.05 -15.67 27.87
N LEU A 118 25.13 -16.04 27.18
CA LEU A 118 25.26 -15.94 25.73
C LEU A 118 24.30 -16.90 25.01
N ARG A 119 24.25 -18.18 25.39
CA ARG A 119 23.30 -19.14 24.79
C ARG A 119 21.83 -18.75 24.99
N LYS A 120 21.51 -17.98 26.05
CA LYS A 120 20.16 -17.48 26.31
C LYS A 120 19.82 -16.21 25.52
N LYS A 121 20.78 -15.30 25.30
CA LYS A 121 20.54 -13.99 24.65
C LYS A 121 20.82 -13.99 23.16
N VAL A 122 21.80 -14.76 22.70
CA VAL A 122 22.19 -14.82 21.30
C VAL A 122 21.23 -15.79 20.60
N THR A 123 20.14 -15.25 20.05
CA THR A 123 19.31 -15.99 19.10
C THR A 123 20.17 -16.33 17.88
N GLY A 124 20.20 -17.61 17.51
CA GLY A 124 20.93 -18.05 16.31
C GLY A 124 20.48 -17.29 15.07
N PHE A 125 21.41 -17.12 14.13
CA PHE A 125 21.19 -16.39 12.88
C PHE A 125 19.93 -16.85 12.15
N ASP A 126 19.64 -18.15 12.16
CA ASP A 126 18.43 -18.74 11.58
C ASP A 126 17.14 -18.10 12.06
N ARG A 127 17.02 -17.90 13.38
CA ARG A 127 15.80 -17.34 13.96
C ARG A 127 15.65 -15.87 13.67
N TYR A 128 16.76 -15.14 13.64
CA TYR A 128 16.76 -13.73 13.27
C TYR A 128 16.40 -13.52 11.79
N ILE A 129 17.00 -14.30 10.88
CA ILE A 129 16.68 -14.31 9.44
C ILE A 129 15.19 -14.63 9.23
N LEU A 130 14.66 -15.65 9.91
CA LEU A 130 13.24 -16.03 9.82
C LEU A 130 12.31 -14.91 10.30
N ASN A 131 12.67 -14.21 11.37
CA ASN A 131 11.88 -13.10 11.88
C ASN A 131 11.90 -11.91 10.91
N LEU A 132 13.07 -11.57 10.35
CA LEU A 132 13.17 -10.52 9.34
C LEU A 132 12.36 -10.84 8.09
N GLU A 133 12.41 -12.09 7.61
CA GLU A 133 11.58 -12.55 6.48
C GLU A 133 10.10 -12.26 6.74
N LYS A 134 9.59 -12.68 7.91
CA LYS A 134 8.19 -12.47 8.29
C LYS A 134 7.82 -10.99 8.35
N ILE A 135 8.68 -10.17 8.95
CA ILE A 135 8.44 -8.72 9.04
C ILE A 135 8.41 -8.10 7.64
N CYS A 136 9.34 -8.47 6.75
CA CYS A 136 9.37 -7.98 5.37
C CYS A 136 8.09 -8.36 4.61
N SER A 137 7.70 -9.64 4.63
CA SER A 137 6.51 -10.12 3.93
C SER A 137 5.22 -9.49 4.48
N VAL A 138 5.11 -9.32 5.80
CA VAL A 138 3.95 -8.63 6.42
C VAL A 138 3.90 -7.17 5.99
N LEU A 139 5.05 -6.48 5.99
CA LEU A 139 5.11 -5.06 5.60
C LEU A 139 4.75 -4.88 4.12
N PHE A 140 5.27 -5.75 3.25
CA PHE A 140 4.90 -5.77 1.83
C PHE A 140 3.39 -5.99 1.65
N ALA A 141 2.83 -7.04 2.26
CA ALA A 141 1.41 -7.36 2.14
C ALA A 141 0.51 -6.23 2.67
N PHE A 142 0.85 -5.66 3.83
CA PHE A 142 0.14 -4.52 4.40
C PHE A 142 0.19 -3.30 3.48
N THR A 143 1.35 -3.01 2.89
CA THR A 143 1.50 -1.88 1.96
C THR A 143 0.68 -2.05 0.70
N PHE A 144 0.68 -3.25 0.10
CA PHE A 144 -0.12 -3.54 -1.08
C PHE A 144 -1.62 -3.54 -0.80
N LEU A 145 -2.02 -3.99 0.40
CA LEU A 145 -3.40 -3.86 0.85
C LEU A 145 -3.84 -2.38 0.86
N LEU A 146 -3.01 -1.47 1.37
CA LEU A 146 -3.32 -0.04 1.36
C LEU A 146 -3.40 0.53 -0.06
N VAL A 147 -2.52 0.12 -0.96
CA VAL A 147 -2.58 0.51 -2.38
C VAL A 147 -3.90 0.07 -3.01
N PHE A 148 -4.31 -1.19 -2.79
CA PHE A 148 -5.57 -1.70 -3.33
C PHE A 148 -6.80 -1.01 -2.72
N MET A 149 -6.77 -0.70 -1.42
CA MET A 149 -7.83 0.10 -0.78
C MET A 149 -7.94 1.49 -1.41
N LEU A 150 -6.81 2.18 -1.61
CA LEU A 150 -6.79 3.51 -2.23
C LEU A 150 -7.27 3.46 -3.69
N MET A 151 -6.81 2.47 -4.45
CA MET A 151 -7.22 2.26 -5.84
C MET A 151 -8.73 1.96 -5.92
N SER A 152 -9.25 1.11 -5.04
CA SER A 152 -10.68 0.81 -4.95
C SER A 152 -11.50 2.06 -4.64
N LEU A 153 -11.04 2.92 -3.71
CA LEU A 153 -11.72 4.16 -3.37
C LEU A 153 -11.78 5.12 -4.57
N VAL A 154 -10.66 5.31 -5.27
CA VAL A 154 -10.61 6.18 -6.46
C VAL A 154 -11.53 5.65 -7.56
N LEU A 155 -11.49 4.35 -7.85
CA LEU A 155 -12.37 3.72 -8.85
C LEU A 155 -13.84 3.86 -8.47
N TYR A 156 -14.18 3.70 -7.20
CA TYR A 156 -15.54 3.90 -6.70
C TYR A 156 -16.03 5.33 -6.91
N ILE A 157 -15.21 6.34 -6.56
CA ILE A 157 -15.56 7.77 -6.75
C ILE A 157 -15.75 8.08 -8.24
N VAL A 158 -14.83 7.64 -9.10
CA VAL A 158 -14.91 7.86 -10.55
C VAL A 158 -16.16 7.19 -11.13
N PHE A 159 -16.44 5.95 -10.74
CA PHE A 159 -17.64 5.23 -11.19
C PHE A 159 -18.93 5.92 -10.74
N PHE A 160 -18.99 6.38 -9.49
CA PHE A 160 -20.13 7.10 -8.95
C PHE A 160 -20.36 8.43 -9.69
N MET A 161 -19.30 9.22 -9.90
CA MET A 161 -19.35 10.48 -10.68
C MET A 161 -19.82 10.25 -12.12
N PHE A 162 -19.34 9.18 -12.76
CA PHE A 162 -19.77 8.81 -14.11
C PHE A 162 -21.27 8.45 -14.13
N LEU A 163 -21.73 7.66 -13.15
CA LEU A 163 -23.12 7.24 -13.05
C LEU A 163 -24.07 8.41 -12.80
N THR A 164 -23.72 9.31 -11.87
CA THR A 164 -24.55 10.49 -11.56
C THR A 164 -24.65 11.43 -12.74
N ASN A 165 -23.54 11.66 -13.46
CA ASN A 165 -23.56 12.50 -14.67
C ASN A 165 -24.46 11.91 -15.76
N HIS A 166 -24.35 10.61 -16.05
CA HIS A 166 -25.22 9.96 -17.04
C HIS A 166 -26.68 9.88 -16.61
N ALA A 167 -26.96 9.67 -15.32
CA ALA A 167 -28.31 9.67 -14.79
C ALA A 167 -28.95 11.07 -14.88
N LEU A 168 -28.21 12.12 -14.50
CA LEU A 168 -28.66 13.51 -14.60
C LEU A 168 -28.98 13.91 -16.03
N GLN A 169 -28.10 13.59 -16.99
CA GLN A 169 -28.36 13.91 -18.41
C GLN A 169 -29.63 13.25 -18.94
N LYS A 170 -29.91 12.01 -18.53
CA LYS A 170 -31.15 11.32 -18.93
C LYS A 170 -32.37 11.90 -18.23
N ILE A 171 -32.30 12.17 -16.93
CA ILE A 171 -33.42 12.75 -16.19
C ILE A 171 -33.80 14.13 -16.74
N LEU A 172 -32.81 14.99 -17.03
CA LEU A 172 -33.01 16.32 -17.59
C LEU A 172 -33.67 16.26 -18.99
N LEU A 173 -33.33 15.27 -19.81
CA LEU A 173 -33.88 15.12 -21.17
C LEU A 173 -35.36 14.67 -21.20
N TYR A 174 -35.85 13.99 -20.15
CA TYR A 174 -37.21 13.44 -20.09
C TYR A 174 -38.17 14.26 -19.21
N LEU A 175 -37.70 15.35 -18.61
CA LEU A 175 -38.51 16.18 -17.71
C LEU A 175 -39.15 17.34 -18.48
N PRO A 176 -40.41 17.72 -18.20
CA PRO A 176 -40.98 18.94 -18.76
C PRO A 176 -40.16 20.14 -18.30
N ALA A 177 -39.85 21.09 -19.21
CA ALA A 177 -38.98 22.25 -18.95
C ALA A 177 -39.31 23.04 -17.66
N ALA A 178 -40.57 23.02 -17.20
CA ALA A 178 -41.00 23.68 -15.95
C ALA A 178 -40.54 22.98 -14.65
N LEU A 179 -40.12 21.72 -14.72
CA LEU A 179 -39.65 20.92 -13.57
C LEU A 179 -38.13 20.72 -13.59
N GLU A 180 -37.44 21.07 -14.69
CA GLU A 180 -35.98 20.97 -14.84
C GLU A 180 -35.26 21.78 -13.77
N ASP A 181 -35.63 23.05 -13.60
CA ASP A 181 -35.04 23.94 -12.60
C ASP A 181 -35.27 23.45 -11.16
N LEU A 182 -36.44 22.85 -10.88
CA LEU A 182 -36.77 22.31 -9.56
C LEU A 182 -35.95 21.06 -9.23
N LEU A 183 -35.70 20.19 -10.21
CA LEU A 183 -34.96 18.95 -10.01
C LEU A 183 -33.46 19.21 -9.88
N VAL A 184 -32.91 20.14 -10.68
CA VAL A 184 -31.56 20.67 -10.49
C VAL A 184 -31.41 21.30 -9.10
N PHE A 185 -32.40 22.09 -8.66
CA PHE A 185 -32.40 22.68 -7.32
C PHE A 185 -32.46 21.64 -6.19
N ILE A 186 -33.24 20.57 -6.33
CA ILE A 186 -33.33 19.50 -5.31
C ILE A 186 -32.05 18.64 -5.28
N VAL A 187 -31.45 18.33 -6.42
CA VAL A 187 -30.19 17.57 -6.46
C VAL A 187 -29.02 18.41 -5.99
N ALA A 188 -28.94 19.68 -6.41
CA ALA A 188 -27.95 20.63 -5.89
C ALA A 188 -28.14 20.87 -4.39
N GLY A 189 -29.39 21.01 -3.93
CA GLY A 189 -29.75 21.15 -2.52
C GLY A 189 -29.49 19.89 -1.69
N GLY A 190 -29.65 18.70 -2.26
CA GLY A 190 -29.33 17.42 -1.63
C GLY A 190 -27.82 17.19 -1.53
N LEU A 191 -27.06 17.56 -2.56
CA LEU A 191 -25.60 17.58 -2.55
C LEU A 191 -25.06 18.63 -1.56
N PHE A 192 -25.73 19.78 -1.44
CA PHE A 192 -25.47 20.82 -0.43
C PHE A 192 -25.71 20.32 1.00
N PHE A 193 -26.82 19.61 1.25
CA PHE A 193 -27.10 19.02 2.57
C PHE A 193 -26.14 17.90 2.97
N LEU A 194 -25.54 17.22 1.99
CA LEU A 194 -24.47 16.24 2.18
C LEU A 194 -23.07 16.88 2.23
N GLY A 195 -22.95 18.19 2.06
CA GLY A 195 -21.70 18.96 2.08
C GLY A 195 -20.80 18.78 0.85
N VAL A 196 -21.31 18.19 -0.23
CA VAL A 196 -20.54 17.82 -1.44
C VAL A 196 -20.46 18.97 -2.45
N ILE A 197 -21.32 20.00 -2.33
CA ILE A 197 -21.31 21.26 -3.08
C ILE A 197 -21.40 22.39 -2.06
#